data_AF-A0A915LGE0-F1
#
_entry.id   AF-A0A915LGE0-F1
#
_cell.length_a   1.000
_cell.length_b   1.000
_cell.length_c   1.000
_cell.angle_alpha   90.00
_cell.angle_beta   90.00
_cell.angle_gamma   90.00
#
_symmetry.space_group_name_H-M   'P 1'
#
loop_
_entity.id
_entity.type
_entity.pdbx_description
1 polymer ?
#
loop_
_entity_poly.entity_id
_entity_poly.type
_entity_poly.pdbx_seq_one_letter_code
_entity_poly.pdbx_strand_id
1 'polypeptide(L)'
;MYAGVPLICVPWGADQPYNSSLIEHLRIGIYVKNDERFIEAFKLALHRIMKKDFHKYQKAATELKNKIHGTSEWIKTSFLNKIEAVIGKEEEIGEEESD
;
A
#
# COMPACT_ATOMS: atom_id res chain seq x y z
N MET A 1 1.50 4.67 -2.38
CA MET A 1 1.75 6.10 -2.03
C MET A 1 2.57 6.83 -3.08
N TYR A 2 3.81 6.42 -3.36
CA TYR A 2 4.69 7.06 -4.36
C TYR A 2 4.15 7.06 -5.79
N ALA A 3 3.43 5.99 -6.20
CA ALA A 3 2.78 5.90 -7.50
C ALA A 3 1.44 6.67 -7.58
N GLY A 4 0.89 7.11 -6.44
CA GLY A 4 -0.42 7.77 -6.40
C GLY A 4 -1.61 6.84 -6.62
N VAL A 5 -1.48 5.55 -6.29
CA VAL A 5 -2.52 4.53 -6.41
C VAL A 5 -3.16 4.24 -5.03
N PRO A 6 -4.50 4.22 -4.92
CA PRO A 6 -5.21 3.82 -3.71
C PRO A 6 -4.96 2.37 -3.31
N LEU A 7 -5.01 2.08 -2.01
CA LEU A 7 -4.75 0.76 -1.46
C LEU A 7 -6.02 0.11 -0.89
N ILE A 8 -6.13 -1.21 -1.00
CA ILE A 8 -6.94 -2.03 -0.10
C ILE A 8 -5.95 -2.80 0.77
N CYS A 9 -5.94 -2.52 2.07
CA CYS A 9 -5.01 -3.13 3.02
C CYS A 9 -5.70 -4.28 3.75
N VAL A 10 -5.10 -5.47 3.69
CA VAL A 10 -5.54 -6.68 4.41
C VAL A 10 -4.39 -7.14 5.31
N PRO A 11 -4.25 -6.55 6.52
CA PRO A 11 -3.12 -6.83 7.39
C PRO A 11 -3.22 -8.22 8.02
N TRP A 12 -2.07 -8.87 8.19
CA TRP A 12 -1.95 -10.15 8.88
C TRP A 12 -1.48 -10.02 10.34
N GLY A 13 -0.53 -9.11 10.63
CA GLY A 13 0.00 -8.92 11.98
C GLY A 13 1.13 -7.90 12.06
N ALA A 14 1.78 -7.83 13.22
CA ALA A 14 2.87 -6.90 13.54
C ALA A 14 2.47 -5.41 13.34
N ASP A 15 3.19 -4.67 12.52
CA ASP A 15 2.98 -3.25 12.24
C ASP A 15 1.91 -3.00 11.15
N GLN A 16 1.51 -4.04 10.42
CA GLN A 16 0.56 -3.91 9.32
C GLN A 16 -0.81 -3.35 9.73
N PRO A 17 -1.42 -3.70 10.89
CA PRO A 17 -2.68 -3.10 11.32
C PRO A 17 -2.56 -1.58 11.57
N TYR A 18 -1.45 -1.13 12.14
CA TYR A 18 -1.19 0.30 12.36
C TYR A 18 -1.02 1.03 11.02
N ASN A 19 -0.20 0.48 10.12
CA ASN A 19 0.00 1.04 8.77
C ASN A 19 -1.34 1.09 8.00
N SER A 20 -2.15 0.04 8.08
CA SER A 20 -3.49 0.00 7.43
C SER A 20 -4.44 1.05 7.99
N SER A 21 -4.44 1.25 9.31
CA SER A 21 -5.21 2.32 9.96
C SER A 21 -4.77 3.72 9.50
N LEU A 22 -3.46 3.94 9.32
CA LEU A 22 -2.95 5.21 8.79
C LEU A 22 -3.39 5.44 7.35
N ILE A 23 -3.31 4.42 6.49
CA ILE A 23 -3.79 4.49 5.10
C ILE A 23 -5.26 4.91 5.03
N GLU A 24 -6.11 4.31 5.86
CA GLU A 24 -7.53 4.64 5.92
C GLU A 24 -7.78 6.04 6.48
N HIS A 25 -7.08 6.43 7.55
CA HIS A 25 -7.18 7.77 8.15
C HIS A 25 -6.81 8.87 7.16
N LEU A 26 -5.74 8.66 6.38
CA LEU A 26 -5.30 9.57 5.32
C LEU A 26 -6.20 9.53 4.08
N ARG A 27 -7.20 8.65 4.03
CA ARG A 27 -8.13 8.46 2.91
C ARG A 27 -7.44 8.09 1.60
N ILE A 28 -6.27 7.45 1.67
CA ILE A 28 -5.51 6.96 0.51
C ILE A 28 -5.72 5.46 0.27
N GLY A 29 -6.62 4.84 1.02
CA GLY A 29 -7.03 3.45 0.87
C GLY A 29 -8.12 3.06 1.85
N ILE A 30 -8.47 1.78 1.85
CA ILE A 30 -9.45 1.17 2.77
C ILE A 30 -8.76 0.05 3.54
N TYR A 31 -8.95 0.02 4.85
CA TYR A 31 -8.53 -1.11 5.68
C TYR A 31 -9.65 -2.14 5.73
N VAL A 32 -9.34 -3.38 5.34
CA VAL A 32 -10.22 -4.54 5.48
C VAL A 32 -9.62 -5.50 6.50
N LYS A 33 -10.36 -5.77 7.59
CA LYS A 33 -9.96 -6.77 8.57
C LYS A 33 -10.03 -8.17 7.98
N ASN A 34 -9.04 -9.00 8.31
CA ASN A 34 -9.05 -10.42 7.98
C ASN A 34 -9.77 -11.20 9.08
N ASP A 35 -11.10 -11.09 9.10
CA ASP A 35 -11.97 -11.77 10.05
C ASP A 35 -13.11 -12.50 9.32
N GLU A 36 -14.08 -13.02 10.07
CA GLU A 36 -15.26 -13.72 9.57
C GLU A 36 -16.09 -12.93 8.53
N ARG A 37 -15.94 -11.59 8.47
CA ARG A 37 -16.63 -10.71 7.50
C ARG A 37 -15.76 -10.33 6.30
N PHE A 38 -14.56 -10.89 6.19
CA PHE A 38 -13.57 -10.51 5.18
C PHE A 38 -14.15 -10.41 3.76
N ILE A 39 -14.86 -11.46 3.30
CA ILE A 39 -15.36 -11.51 1.92
C ILE A 39 -16.34 -10.37 1.60
N GLU A 40 -17.25 -10.07 2.53
CA GLU A 40 -18.22 -8.98 2.35
C GLU A 40 -17.52 -7.62 2.41
N ALA A 41 -16.66 -7.42 3.41
CA ALA A 41 -15.91 -6.18 3.59
C ALA A 41 -14.97 -5.89 2.40
N PHE A 42 -14.31 -6.92 1.87
CA PHE A 42 -13.42 -6.81 0.71
C PHE A 42 -14.19 -6.48 -0.58
N LYS A 43 -15.34 -7.13 -0.82
CA LYS A 43 -16.23 -6.80 -1.95
C LYS A 43 -16.69 -5.34 -1.88
N LEU A 44 -17.08 -4.88 -0.69
CA LEU A 44 -17.48 -3.49 -0.49
C LEU A 44 -16.32 -2.53 -0.72
N ALA A 45 -15.11 -2.85 -0.22
CA ALA A 45 -13.91 -2.06 -0.44
C ALA A 45 -13.58 -1.92 -1.93
N LEU A 46 -13.62 -3.03 -2.69
CA LEU A 46 -13.45 -3.03 -4.15
C LEU A 46 -14.49 -2.14 -4.84
N HIS A 47 -15.77 -2.31 -4.50
CA HIS A 47 -16.83 -1.50 -5.09
C HIS A 47 -16.64 0.00 -4.82
N ARG A 48 -16.19 0.35 -3.62
CA ARG A 48 -15.92 1.74 -3.24
C ARG A 48 -14.72 2.31 -3.97
N ILE A 49 -13.58 1.63 -3.94
CA ILE A 49 -12.35 2.12 -4.58
C ILE A 49 -12.47 2.15 -6.10
N MET A 50 -13.13 1.18 -6.73
CA MET A 50 -13.18 1.11 -8.20
C MET A 50 -14.33 1.89 -8.83
N LYS A 51 -15.42 2.13 -8.08
CA LYS A 51 -16.65 2.73 -8.64
C LYS A 51 -17.15 3.91 -7.82
N LYS A 52 -17.65 3.66 -6.61
CA LYS A 52 -18.46 4.64 -5.86
C LYS A 52 -17.65 5.86 -5.40
N ASP A 53 -16.46 5.64 -4.86
CA ASP A 53 -15.64 6.65 -4.20
C ASP A 53 -14.27 6.82 -4.92
N PHE A 54 -14.11 6.30 -6.14
CA PHE A 54 -12.82 6.25 -6.86
C PHE A 54 -12.11 7.60 -6.87
N HIS A 55 -12.80 8.67 -7.27
CA HIS A 55 -12.21 10.01 -7.35
C HIS A 55 -11.69 10.52 -6.01
N LYS A 56 -12.35 10.18 -4.89
CA LYS A 56 -11.94 10.60 -3.54
C LYS A 56 -10.61 9.97 -3.16
N TYR A 57 -10.51 8.65 -3.31
CA TYR A 57 -9.30 7.90 -2.99
C TYR A 57 -8.16 8.25 -3.95
N GLN A 58 -8.45 8.35 -5.25
CA GLN A 58 -7.44 8.72 -6.25
C GLN A 58 -6.90 10.12 -6.03
N LYS A 59 -7.76 11.09 -5.72
CA LYS A 59 -7.34 12.47 -5.42
C LYS A 59 -6.39 12.50 -4.22
N ALA A 60 -6.78 11.88 -3.10
CA ALA A 60 -5.94 11.84 -1.90
C ALA A 60 -4.58 11.15 -2.16
N ALA A 61 -4.59 10.03 -2.89
CA ALA A 61 -3.35 9.32 -3.25
C ALA A 61 -2.46 10.16 -4.18
N THR A 62 -3.06 10.91 -5.12
CA THR A 62 -2.33 11.82 -6.03
C THR A 62 -1.74 13.01 -5.27
N GLU A 63 -2.50 13.62 -4.37
CA GLU A 63 -2.02 14.73 -3.54
C GLU A 63 -0.82 14.30 -2.69
N LEU A 64 -0.89 13.11 -2.10
CA LEU A 64 0.19 12.56 -1.30
C LEU A 64 1.41 12.20 -2.16
N LYS A 65 1.21 11.63 -3.35
CA LYS A 65 2.27 11.47 -4.36
C LYS A 65 2.94 12.81 -4.62
N ASN A 66 2.20 13.85 -4.96
CA ASN A 66 2.76 15.16 -5.31
C ASN A 66 3.58 15.76 -4.15
N LYS A 67 3.14 15.57 -2.90
CA LYS A 67 3.93 15.98 -1.72
C LYS A 67 5.26 15.26 -1.63
N ILE A 68 5.30 13.95 -1.86
CA ILE A 68 6.54 13.15 -1.86
C ILE A 68 7.43 13.56 -3.04
N HIS A 69 6.87 13.71 -4.23
CA HIS A 69 7.61 14.15 -5.42
C HIS A 69 8.08 15.62 -5.31
N GLY A 70 7.46 16.41 -4.42
CA GLY A 70 7.89 17.77 -4.10
C GLY A 70 8.96 17.88 -3.01
N THR A 71 9.38 16.77 -2.37
CA THR A 71 10.49 16.82 -1.39
C THR A 71 11.83 17.04 -2.08
N SER A 72 12.87 17.37 -1.31
CA SER A 72 14.22 17.54 -1.88
C SER A 72 14.69 16.26 -2.58
N GLU A 73 15.52 16.43 -3.60
CA GLU A 73 15.98 15.33 -4.44
C GLU A 73 16.77 14.29 -3.63
N TRP A 74 17.61 14.75 -2.69
CA TRP A 74 18.34 13.89 -1.76
C TRP A 74 17.43 12.95 -0.95
N ILE A 75 16.27 13.45 -0.46
CA ILE A 75 15.31 12.62 0.29
C ILE A 75 14.73 11.53 -0.62
N LYS A 76 14.38 11.87 -1.86
CA LYS A 76 13.83 10.91 -2.82
C LYS A 76 14.84 9.83 -3.15
N THR A 77 16.08 10.20 -3.47
CA THR A 77 17.13 9.24 -3.79
C THR A 77 17.40 8.30 -2.63
N SER A 78 17.51 8.82 -1.40
CA SER A 78 17.69 8.00 -0.20
C SER A 78 16.54 7.00 0.01
N PHE A 79 15.29 7.45 -0.22
CA PHE A 79 14.11 6.60 -0.13
C PHE A 79 14.09 5.51 -1.22
N LEU A 80 14.35 5.87 -2.48
CA LEU A 80 14.37 4.93 -3.61
C LEU A 80 15.46 3.87 -3.44
N ASN A 81 16.66 4.25 -3.01
CA ASN A 81 17.75 3.31 -2.76
C ASN A 81 17.40 2.30 -1.65
N LYS A 82 16.65 2.72 -0.62
CA LYS A 82 16.15 1.80 0.42
C LYS A 82 15.11 0.82 -0.12
N ILE A 83 14.23 1.28 -1.01
CA ILE A 83 13.27 0.40 -1.68
C ILE A 83 14.01 -0.62 -2.55
N GLU A 84 14.96 -0.16 -3.37
CA GLU A 84 15.78 -1.02 -4.23
C GLU A 84 16.51 -2.08 -3.42
N ALA A 85 17.12 -1.72 -2.28
CA ALA A 85 17.81 -2.65 -1.41
C ALA A 85 16.91 -3.73 -0.77
N VAL A 86 15.60 -3.51 -0.73
CA VAL A 86 14.61 -4.47 -0.22
C VAL A 86 14.13 -5.37 -1.36
N ILE A 87 13.80 -4.79 -2.52
CA ILE A 87 13.26 -5.53 -3.67
C ILE A 87 14.36 -6.36 -4.35
N GLY A 88 15.59 -5.86 -4.45
CA GLY A 88 16.71 -6.55 -5.09
C GLY A 88 17.28 -7.75 -4.32
N LYS A 89 16.72 -8.10 -3.16
CA LYS A 89 17.16 -9.26 -2.36
C LYS A 89 16.37 -10.54 -2.62
N GLU A 90 15.30 -10.49 -3.44
CA GLU A 90 14.43 -11.65 -3.68
C GLU A 90 14.96 -12.63 -4.75
N GLU A 91 16.10 -12.36 -5.41
CA GLU A 91 16.67 -13.24 -6.45
C GLU A 91 17.62 -14.36 -5.94
N GLU A 92 17.88 -14.47 -4.62
CA GLU A 92 18.75 -15.53 -4.05
C GLU A 92 18.01 -16.51 -3.11
N ILE A 93 16.84 -17.03 -3.50
CA ILE A 93 16.30 -18.26 -2.90
C ILE A 93 16.36 -19.35 -3.96
N GLY A 94 17.56 -19.93 -4.06
CA GLY A 94 17.86 -21.09 -4.90
C GLY A 94 17.19 -22.36 -4.40
N GLU A 95 16.88 -23.18 -5.39
CA GLU A 95 16.66 -24.63 -5.37
C GLU A 95 17.35 -25.35 -4.19
N GLU A 96 16.55 -25.89 -3.26
CA GLU A 96 16.94 -27.11 -2.53
C GLU A 96 16.18 -28.27 -3.18
N GLU A 97 16.83 -28.92 -4.15
CA GLU A 97 16.55 -30.33 -4.45
C GLU A 97 16.75 -31.12 -3.15
N SER A 98 15.75 -31.92 -2.78
CA SER A 98 15.89 -32.96 -1.76
C SER A 98 15.75 -34.32 -2.44
N ASP A 99 16.82 -35.11 -2.30
CA ASP A 99 16.98 -36.50 -2.71
C ASP A 99 15.87 -37.45 -2.20
#